data_AF-A0A929W4V2-F1
#
_entry.id   AF-A0A929W4V2-F1
#
_cell.length_a   1.000
_cell.length_b   1.000
_cell.length_c   1.000
_cell.angle_alpha   90.00
_cell.angle_beta   90.00
_cell.angle_gamma   90.00
#
_symmetry.space_group_name_H-M   'P 1'
#
loop_
_entity.id
_entity.type
_entity.pdbx_description
1 polymer ?
#
loop_
_entity_poly.entity_id
_entity_poly.type
_entity_poly.pdbx_seq_one_letter_code
_entity_poly.pdbx_strand_id
1 'polypeptide(L)'
;LRNTVDGFKGTMLADKTDAAELTHTAQLDNSNNAWELVDASPFNTSGGTFTFRLRNVATGRFVGTPATKKIDRYAFPVSVAKNGATLTATYHPATADYTLSASGKTLFPIAADSPTYPGVISSGSSTGGPDAVRPQGTGWQFVAARSVTIQCVDTKGNPLSTVVRYVPVDERTLVAPQLPGYRLQTTLSPLDAGDTPLTLTLTYKKTHNRVFLTAIDEHGALLATDTLAVAVGESFVLHAPAVPFYTVSDFPAEGITLTPDADVHRTLVYKGDAHAGVAAAGEPLAELTDGSYVLLYDTSASAPERAGYRNVSPDNGRVLQGQIAPDGADPMYVWQLRRNGARWQLYHPATGKYLPELPRSGEVLVGDTPGNFSFTLNADRRSWRVQGTNGEYWDGVVGGMTGWNVYGHSYELRSFRLAPYFRVTVHHRFAPDGRSLLPDEQFFVPAGSTLTYEAPELEKYKFDSLTGLPVGADGLTADVTLTCNYVTGIAPVRTADSAPSSHYDLSGRRIAPNAPGLHVLKGSKIIVR
;
A
#
# COMPACT_ATOMS: atom_id res chain seq x y z
N LEU A 1 -6.79 -22.77 -22.95
CA LEU A 1 -7.00 -23.68 -21.79
C LEU A 1 -7.90 -22.97 -20.79
N ARG A 2 -9.02 -23.59 -20.41
CA ARG A 2 -10.03 -23.01 -19.50
C ARG A 2 -10.21 -23.89 -18.27
N ASN A 3 -10.28 -23.31 -17.09
CA ASN A 3 -10.46 -24.07 -15.85
C ASN A 3 -11.92 -24.53 -15.68
N THR A 4 -12.11 -25.74 -15.15
CA THR A 4 -13.42 -26.41 -15.02
C THR A 4 -13.90 -26.57 -13.58
N VAL A 5 -13.11 -26.15 -12.59
CA VAL A 5 -13.38 -26.37 -11.17
C VAL A 5 -14.09 -25.16 -10.57
N ASP A 6 -15.08 -25.40 -9.72
CA ASP A 6 -15.79 -24.34 -9.00
C ASP A 6 -14.82 -23.46 -8.19
N GLY A 7 -15.05 -22.15 -8.19
CA GLY A 7 -14.12 -21.13 -7.67
C GLY A 7 -13.16 -20.57 -8.73
N PHE A 8 -12.81 -21.35 -9.75
CA PHE A 8 -11.95 -20.92 -10.88
C PHE A 8 -12.58 -21.11 -12.25
N LYS A 9 -13.79 -21.65 -12.30
CA LYS A 9 -14.49 -22.04 -13.53
C LYS A 9 -14.52 -20.88 -14.52
N GLY A 10 -14.04 -21.15 -15.73
CA GLY A 10 -14.02 -20.16 -16.81
C GLY A 10 -12.75 -19.31 -16.88
N THR A 11 -11.90 -19.26 -15.84
CA THR A 11 -10.60 -18.61 -15.96
C THR A 11 -9.72 -19.36 -16.96
N MET A 12 -8.83 -18.64 -17.61
CA MET A 12 -8.00 -19.16 -18.69
C MET A 12 -6.54 -18.99 -18.35
N LEU A 13 -5.73 -19.96 -18.77
CA LEU A 13 -4.29 -19.85 -18.69
C LEU A 13 -3.81 -18.67 -19.54
N ALA A 14 -2.99 -17.79 -19.00
CA ALA A 14 -2.59 -16.55 -19.65
C ALA A 14 -1.13 -16.20 -19.41
N ASP A 15 -0.54 -15.54 -20.41
CA ASP A 15 0.81 -15.01 -20.34
C ASP A 15 0.79 -13.48 -20.22
N LYS A 16 0.94 -12.97 -19.00
CA LYS A 16 1.01 -11.52 -18.77
C LYS A 16 2.35 -10.99 -19.27
N THR A 17 2.32 -10.04 -20.21
CA THR A 17 3.52 -9.40 -20.76
C THR A 17 4.43 -8.92 -19.63
N ASP A 18 5.73 -9.20 -19.75
CA ASP A 18 6.78 -8.89 -18.78
C ASP A 18 6.69 -9.58 -17.40
N ALA A 19 5.64 -10.37 -17.13
CA ALA A 19 5.62 -11.23 -15.95
C ALA A 19 6.64 -12.37 -16.09
N ALA A 20 7.26 -12.75 -14.97
CA ALA A 20 8.15 -13.90 -14.88
C ALA A 20 7.37 -15.21 -14.70
N GLU A 21 6.21 -15.13 -14.04
CA GLU A 21 5.32 -16.25 -13.75
C GLU A 21 4.16 -16.38 -14.74
N LEU A 22 3.72 -17.62 -14.92
CA LEU A 22 2.50 -17.99 -15.61
C LEU A 22 1.28 -17.57 -14.78
N THR A 23 0.23 -17.10 -15.44
CA THR A 23 -0.96 -16.55 -14.77
C THR A 23 -2.24 -17.18 -15.27
N HIS A 24 -3.36 -16.87 -14.61
CA HIS A 24 -4.70 -17.08 -15.15
C HIS A 24 -5.52 -15.80 -15.12
N THR A 25 -6.54 -15.73 -15.97
CA THR A 25 -7.40 -14.55 -16.10
C THR A 25 -8.80 -14.91 -16.56
N ALA A 26 -9.78 -14.12 -16.12
CA ALA A 26 -11.13 -14.12 -16.68
C ALA A 26 -11.29 -13.07 -17.79
N GLN A 27 -10.29 -12.20 -18.01
CA GLN A 27 -10.32 -11.16 -19.01
C GLN A 27 -10.24 -11.77 -20.42
N LEU A 28 -11.10 -11.31 -21.32
CA LEU A 28 -11.14 -11.74 -22.72
C LEU A 28 -10.27 -10.86 -23.62
N ASP A 29 -10.28 -9.55 -23.37
CA ASP A 29 -9.68 -8.56 -24.25
C ASP A 29 -8.19 -8.44 -23.95
N ASN A 30 -7.35 -8.63 -24.98
CA ASN A 30 -5.89 -8.44 -24.91
C ASN A 30 -5.20 -9.25 -23.80
N SER A 31 -5.72 -10.44 -23.49
CA SER A 31 -5.32 -11.21 -22.30
C SER A 31 -4.31 -12.33 -22.54
N ASN A 32 -3.73 -12.43 -23.75
CA ASN A 32 -2.72 -13.44 -24.11
C ASN A 32 -3.07 -14.85 -23.60
N ASN A 33 -4.32 -15.26 -23.76
CA ASN A 33 -4.89 -16.49 -23.18
C ASN A 33 -5.00 -17.66 -24.18
N ALA A 34 -4.47 -17.48 -25.40
CA ALA A 34 -4.38 -18.54 -26.40
C ALA A 34 -2.99 -19.17 -26.45
N TRP A 35 -3.02 -20.48 -26.64
CA TRP A 35 -1.84 -21.33 -26.62
C TRP A 35 -1.90 -22.34 -27.76
N GLU A 36 -0.75 -22.60 -28.34
CA GLU A 36 -0.51 -23.62 -29.33
C GLU A 36 0.17 -24.82 -28.66
N LEU A 37 -0.29 -26.02 -29.00
CA LEU A 37 0.36 -27.26 -28.58
C LEU A 37 1.50 -27.54 -29.57
N VAL A 38 2.72 -27.57 -29.05
CA VAL A 38 3.95 -27.85 -29.80
C VAL A 38 4.52 -29.19 -29.37
N ASP A 39 5.05 -29.97 -30.32
CA ASP A 39 5.62 -31.31 -30.09
C ASP A 39 4.69 -32.26 -29.31
N ALA A 40 3.40 -32.25 -29.65
CA ALA A 40 2.44 -33.12 -28.99
C ALA A 40 2.69 -34.59 -29.33
N SER A 41 2.78 -35.45 -28.31
CA SER A 41 2.82 -36.90 -28.49
C SER A 41 1.44 -37.43 -28.90
N PRO A 42 1.37 -38.63 -29.51
CA PRO A 42 0.11 -39.36 -29.65
C PRO A 42 -0.57 -39.56 -28.28
N PHE A 43 -1.90 -39.62 -28.29
CA PHE A 43 -2.68 -39.90 -27.08
C PHE A 43 -2.52 -41.36 -26.66
N ASN A 44 -2.06 -41.58 -25.44
CA ASN A 44 -1.96 -42.91 -24.83
C ASN A 44 -3.28 -43.28 -24.16
N THR A 45 -4.04 -44.18 -24.80
CA THR A 45 -5.36 -44.62 -24.33
C THR A 45 -5.31 -45.43 -23.04
N SER A 46 -4.22 -46.15 -22.76
CA SER A 46 -4.07 -46.97 -21.54
C SER A 46 -3.84 -46.12 -20.30
N GLY A 47 -3.17 -44.96 -20.46
CA GLY A 47 -2.91 -44.02 -19.37
C GLY A 47 -3.83 -42.80 -19.38
N GLY A 48 -4.59 -42.58 -20.47
CA GLY A 48 -5.33 -41.34 -20.70
C GLY A 48 -4.43 -40.12 -20.83
N THR A 49 -3.18 -40.27 -21.27
CA THR A 49 -2.17 -39.21 -21.22
C THR A 49 -1.59 -38.83 -22.58
N PHE A 50 -1.09 -37.60 -22.69
CA PHE A 50 -0.19 -37.17 -23.75
C PHE A 50 0.70 -36.03 -23.25
N THR A 51 1.83 -35.84 -23.93
CA THR A 51 2.81 -34.80 -23.58
C THR A 51 2.95 -33.76 -24.69
N PHE A 52 3.23 -32.51 -24.33
CA PHE A 52 3.35 -31.39 -25.27
C PHE A 52 4.10 -30.23 -24.60
N ARG A 53 4.48 -29.23 -25.39
CA ARG A 53 4.86 -27.90 -24.90
C ARG A 53 3.75 -26.92 -25.25
N LEU A 54 3.52 -25.91 -24.41
CA LEU A 54 2.57 -24.83 -24.69
C LEU A 54 3.30 -23.57 -25.06
N ARG A 55 3.07 -23.08 -26.28
CA ARG A 55 3.55 -21.78 -26.76
C ARG A 55 2.40 -20.78 -26.75
N ASN A 56 2.58 -19.63 -26.13
CA ASN A 56 1.61 -18.55 -26.19
C ASN A 56 1.58 -17.96 -27.61
N VAL A 57 0.39 -17.79 -28.17
CA VAL A 57 0.23 -17.32 -29.55
C VAL A 57 0.68 -15.87 -29.72
N ALA A 58 0.45 -15.02 -28.72
CA ALA A 58 0.75 -13.59 -28.80
C ALA A 58 2.22 -13.27 -28.47
N THR A 59 2.77 -13.86 -27.42
CA THR A 59 4.12 -13.53 -26.93
C THR A 59 5.21 -14.45 -27.46
N GLY A 60 4.84 -15.63 -28.01
CA GLY A 60 5.78 -16.68 -28.40
C GLY A 60 6.51 -17.35 -27.23
N ARG A 61 6.28 -16.91 -25.98
CA ARG A 61 6.84 -17.54 -24.78
C ARG A 61 6.11 -18.85 -24.48
N PHE A 62 6.77 -19.71 -23.71
CA PHE A 62 6.24 -21.01 -23.34
C PHE A 62 5.93 -21.08 -21.86
N VAL A 63 5.04 -21.99 -21.49
CA VAL A 63 4.96 -22.48 -20.11
C VAL A 63 6.31 -23.08 -19.72
N GLY A 64 6.93 -22.51 -18.69
CA GLY A 64 8.25 -22.87 -18.19
C GLY A 64 8.19 -23.92 -17.09
N THR A 65 9.32 -24.08 -16.40
CA THR A 65 9.42 -25.02 -15.27
C THR A 65 8.86 -24.41 -13.99
N PRO A 66 8.30 -25.23 -13.09
CA PRO A 66 8.03 -24.82 -11.72
C PRO A 66 9.30 -24.36 -10.99
N ALA A 67 9.13 -23.46 -10.03
CA ALA A 67 10.19 -23.08 -9.10
C ALA A 67 10.78 -24.31 -8.39
N THR A 68 12.06 -24.25 -8.01
CA THR A 68 12.74 -25.34 -7.31
C THR A 68 12.46 -25.34 -5.81
N LYS A 69 12.12 -24.18 -5.23
CA LYS A 69 11.79 -24.03 -3.81
C LYS A 69 10.30 -23.77 -3.65
N LYS A 70 9.71 -24.42 -2.64
CA LYS A 70 8.32 -24.21 -2.23
C LYS A 70 8.19 -22.85 -1.54
N ILE A 71 7.16 -22.09 -1.90
CA ILE A 71 6.84 -20.80 -1.29
C ILE A 71 5.64 -20.99 -0.36
N ASP A 72 5.92 -21.20 0.93
CA ASP A 72 4.91 -21.37 2.00
C ASP A 72 3.66 -22.17 1.54
N ARG A 73 2.47 -21.58 1.65
CA ARG A 73 1.18 -22.13 1.24
C ARG A 73 0.88 -22.00 -0.27
N TYR A 74 1.80 -21.50 -1.08
CA TYR A 74 1.60 -21.24 -2.52
C TYR A 74 2.32 -22.24 -3.44
N ALA A 75 2.94 -23.27 -2.85
CA ALA A 75 3.61 -24.36 -3.55
C ALA A 75 4.73 -23.85 -4.48
N PHE A 76 4.77 -24.28 -5.74
CA PHE A 76 5.84 -23.95 -6.68
C PHE A 76 5.30 -23.13 -7.86
N PRO A 77 5.47 -21.80 -7.88
CA PRO A 77 5.07 -20.96 -9.00
C PRO A 77 5.68 -21.44 -10.31
N VAL A 78 4.90 -21.38 -11.39
CA VAL A 78 5.34 -21.80 -12.72
C VAL A 78 5.80 -20.60 -13.52
N SER A 79 6.99 -20.70 -14.12
CA SER A 79 7.54 -19.62 -14.95
C SER A 79 6.93 -19.55 -16.35
N VAL A 80 7.14 -18.43 -17.03
CA VAL A 80 7.08 -18.33 -18.50
C VAL A 80 8.48 -18.10 -19.05
N ALA A 81 8.85 -18.77 -20.14
CA ALA A 81 10.22 -18.77 -20.64
C ALA A 81 10.31 -18.83 -22.17
N LYS A 82 11.49 -18.53 -22.74
CA LYS A 82 11.73 -18.68 -24.18
C LYS A 82 11.72 -20.14 -24.64
N ASN A 83 12.10 -21.05 -23.75
CA ASN A 83 12.09 -22.50 -23.97
C ASN A 83 11.07 -23.14 -23.03
N GLY A 84 10.13 -23.91 -23.58
CA GLY A 84 9.05 -24.52 -22.82
C GLY A 84 9.42 -25.81 -22.11
N ALA A 85 8.82 -26.02 -20.93
CA ALA A 85 8.82 -27.31 -20.26
C ALA A 85 7.85 -28.27 -20.96
N THR A 86 8.17 -29.57 -20.94
CA THR A 86 7.22 -30.61 -21.34
C THR A 86 6.15 -30.74 -20.27
N LEU A 87 4.90 -30.55 -20.69
CA LEU A 87 3.71 -30.77 -19.88
C LEU A 87 3.12 -32.14 -20.18
N THR A 88 2.49 -32.73 -19.18
CA THR A 88 1.66 -33.93 -19.34
C THR A 88 0.21 -33.56 -19.07
N ALA A 89 -0.70 -33.87 -20.00
CA ALA A 89 -2.13 -33.84 -19.75
C ALA A 89 -2.63 -35.26 -19.47
N THR A 90 -3.46 -35.40 -18.44
CA THR A 90 -4.13 -36.65 -18.06
C THR A 90 -5.63 -36.44 -18.11
N TYR A 91 -6.34 -37.21 -18.94
CA TYR A 91 -7.78 -37.11 -19.14
C TYR A 91 -8.57 -37.78 -18.02
N HIS A 92 -9.63 -37.11 -17.56
CA HIS A 92 -10.55 -37.61 -16.53
C HIS A 92 -11.96 -37.80 -17.12
N PRO A 93 -12.37 -39.04 -17.43
CA PRO A 93 -13.67 -39.29 -18.09
C PRO A 93 -14.88 -38.83 -17.28
N ALA A 94 -14.83 -38.92 -15.95
CA ALA A 94 -15.94 -38.55 -15.07
C ALA A 94 -16.30 -37.05 -15.13
N THR A 95 -15.30 -36.21 -15.40
CA THR A 95 -15.43 -34.75 -15.43
C THR A 95 -15.22 -34.16 -16.83
N ALA A 96 -14.86 -35.00 -17.80
CA ALA A 96 -14.56 -34.63 -19.18
C ALA A 96 -13.52 -33.50 -19.30
N ASP A 97 -12.53 -33.47 -18.40
CA ASP A 97 -11.46 -32.48 -18.35
C ASP A 97 -10.09 -33.14 -18.19
N TYR A 98 -9.03 -32.33 -18.13
CA TYR A 98 -7.65 -32.79 -18.01
C TYR A 98 -7.00 -32.21 -16.76
N THR A 99 -6.16 -33.00 -16.11
CA THR A 99 -5.13 -32.47 -15.22
C THR A 99 -3.87 -32.20 -16.02
N LEU A 100 -3.27 -31.02 -15.81
CA LEU A 100 -1.99 -30.65 -16.41
C LEU A 100 -0.89 -30.74 -15.36
N SER A 101 0.26 -31.30 -15.71
CA SER A 101 1.42 -31.36 -14.84
C SER A 101 2.71 -30.92 -15.53
N ALA A 102 3.57 -30.26 -14.77
CA ALA A 102 4.92 -29.87 -15.15
C ALA A 102 5.90 -30.48 -14.15
N SER A 103 6.92 -31.19 -14.63
CA SER A 103 7.89 -31.89 -13.76
C SER A 103 7.22 -32.79 -12.69
N GLY A 104 6.15 -33.47 -13.09
CA GLY A 104 5.38 -34.38 -12.24
C GLY A 104 4.53 -33.71 -11.15
N LYS A 105 4.33 -32.39 -11.23
CA LYS A 105 3.52 -31.61 -10.27
C LYS A 105 2.32 -31.01 -10.99
N THR A 106 1.14 -31.18 -10.41
CA THR A 106 -0.11 -30.74 -11.01
C THR A 106 -0.26 -29.23 -10.92
N LEU A 107 -0.67 -28.59 -12.01
CA LEU A 107 -0.93 -27.16 -12.12
C LEU A 107 -2.26 -26.77 -11.48
N PHE A 108 -2.25 -25.69 -10.69
CA PHE A 108 -3.43 -25.10 -10.07
C PHE A 108 -3.32 -23.56 -10.00
N PRO A 109 -4.44 -22.84 -10.09
CA PRO A 109 -4.48 -21.38 -9.94
C PRO A 109 -4.43 -20.92 -8.48
N ILE A 110 -3.72 -19.83 -8.21
CA ILE A 110 -3.86 -19.02 -7.00
C ILE A 110 -4.91 -17.94 -7.27
N ALA A 111 -5.82 -17.70 -6.31
CA ALA A 111 -6.89 -16.73 -6.46
C ALA A 111 -6.38 -15.32 -6.83
N ALA A 112 -7.14 -14.61 -7.65
CA ALA A 112 -6.74 -13.29 -8.16
C ALA A 112 -6.70 -12.20 -7.06
N ASP A 113 -7.42 -12.43 -5.96
CA ASP A 113 -7.47 -11.61 -4.75
C ASP A 113 -6.49 -12.07 -3.66
N SER A 114 -5.62 -13.05 -3.95
CA SER A 114 -4.62 -13.51 -2.99
C SER A 114 -3.66 -12.36 -2.63
N PRO A 115 -3.39 -12.12 -1.33
CA PRO A 115 -2.45 -11.08 -0.90
C PRO A 115 -1.00 -11.38 -1.30
N THR A 116 -0.71 -12.62 -1.73
CA THR A 116 0.60 -13.03 -2.23
C THR A 116 0.41 -13.89 -3.49
N TYR A 117 1.16 -13.59 -4.56
CA TYR A 117 1.02 -14.24 -5.87
C TYR A 117 -0.41 -14.21 -6.48
N PRO A 118 -1.09 -13.05 -6.50
CA PRO A 118 -2.43 -12.95 -7.07
C PRO A 118 -2.47 -13.39 -8.53
N GLY A 119 -3.35 -14.34 -8.85
CA GLY A 119 -3.58 -14.77 -10.24
C GLY A 119 -2.49 -15.64 -10.85
N VAL A 120 -1.51 -16.09 -10.08
CA VAL A 120 -0.40 -16.94 -10.56
C VAL A 120 -0.82 -18.41 -10.67
N ILE A 121 -0.23 -19.14 -11.61
CA ILE A 121 -0.30 -20.59 -11.68
C ILE A 121 0.85 -21.20 -10.90
N SER A 122 0.51 -22.03 -9.93
CA SER A 122 1.45 -22.85 -9.18
C SER A 122 1.32 -24.32 -9.56
N SER A 123 2.26 -25.12 -9.08
CA SER A 123 2.20 -26.57 -9.18
C SER A 123 2.53 -27.24 -7.84
N GLY A 124 2.10 -28.48 -7.65
CA GLY A 124 2.34 -29.24 -6.41
C GLY A 124 1.25 -29.01 -5.37
N SER A 125 1.54 -29.21 -4.09
CA SER A 125 0.55 -29.03 -3.01
C SER A 125 0.82 -27.80 -2.14
N SER A 126 -0.21 -26.97 -1.93
CA SER A 126 -0.20 -25.89 -0.93
C SER A 126 -0.33 -26.39 0.51
N THR A 127 -0.98 -27.54 0.73
CA THR A 127 -1.30 -28.08 2.07
C THR A 127 -0.24 -29.04 2.62
N GLY A 128 0.86 -29.23 1.90
CA GLY A 128 1.93 -30.17 2.31
C GLY A 128 1.66 -31.64 1.96
N GLY A 129 0.60 -31.92 1.19
CA GLY A 129 0.34 -33.23 0.60
C GLY A 129 1.21 -33.56 -0.64
N PRO A 130 1.04 -34.75 -1.23
CA PRO A 130 1.90 -35.24 -2.33
C PRO A 130 1.74 -34.46 -3.66
N ASP A 131 0.53 -33.97 -3.99
CA ASP A 131 0.28 -33.09 -5.15
C ASP A 131 -1.05 -32.31 -4.96
N ALA A 132 -1.34 -31.32 -5.82
CA ALA A 132 -2.62 -30.63 -5.80
C ALA A 132 -3.78 -31.54 -6.22
N VAL A 133 -4.92 -31.37 -5.55
CA VAL A 133 -6.16 -32.10 -5.81
C VAL A 133 -7.19 -31.23 -6.55
N ARG A 134 -8.17 -31.88 -7.19
CA ARG A 134 -9.17 -31.20 -8.03
C ARG A 134 -9.82 -29.97 -7.41
N PRO A 135 -10.28 -29.97 -6.14
CA PRO A 135 -10.86 -28.78 -5.51
C PRO A 135 -9.97 -27.53 -5.49
N GLN A 136 -8.66 -27.67 -5.72
CA GLN A 136 -7.71 -26.56 -5.80
C GLN A 136 -7.65 -25.92 -7.19
N GLY A 137 -8.45 -26.39 -8.14
CA GLY A 137 -8.50 -25.84 -9.50
C GLY A 137 -7.64 -26.60 -10.52
N THR A 138 -7.43 -27.91 -10.34
CA THR A 138 -6.53 -28.67 -11.24
C THR A 138 -7.18 -29.20 -12.52
N GLY A 139 -8.48 -28.93 -12.72
CA GLY A 139 -9.23 -29.33 -13.91
C GLY A 139 -9.15 -28.30 -15.02
N TRP A 140 -8.74 -28.72 -16.21
CA TRP A 140 -8.51 -27.88 -17.37
C TRP A 140 -9.14 -28.47 -18.64
N GLN A 141 -9.70 -27.60 -19.48
CA GLN A 141 -10.26 -27.96 -20.77
C GLN A 141 -9.47 -27.31 -21.91
N PHE A 142 -9.14 -28.10 -22.93
CA PHE A 142 -8.68 -27.59 -24.21
C PHE A 142 -9.91 -27.15 -25.01
N VAL A 143 -9.93 -25.87 -25.39
CA VAL A 143 -10.99 -25.26 -26.19
C VAL A 143 -10.33 -24.75 -27.45
N ALA A 144 -10.71 -25.30 -28.60
CA ALA A 144 -10.25 -24.79 -29.90
C ALA A 144 -10.76 -23.35 -30.06
N ALA A 145 -9.85 -22.45 -30.42
CA ALA A 145 -10.15 -21.03 -30.51
C ALA A 145 -9.48 -20.40 -31.73
N ARG A 146 -10.10 -19.35 -32.26
CA ARG A 146 -9.53 -18.48 -33.30
C ARG A 146 -9.28 -17.08 -32.76
N SER A 147 -8.37 -16.34 -33.39
CA SER A 147 -8.20 -14.92 -33.10
C SER A 147 -9.27 -14.08 -33.80
N VAL A 148 -9.79 -13.10 -33.06
CA VAL A 148 -10.67 -12.04 -33.57
C VAL A 148 -10.01 -10.71 -33.22
N THR A 149 -9.56 -10.00 -34.25
CA THR A 149 -8.99 -8.66 -34.15
C THR A 149 -10.09 -7.64 -34.42
N ILE A 150 -10.43 -6.85 -33.41
CA ILE A 150 -11.47 -5.83 -33.47
C ILE A 150 -10.78 -4.46 -33.53
N GLN A 151 -10.79 -3.86 -34.71
CA GLN A 151 -10.33 -2.49 -34.95
C GLN A 151 -11.47 -1.54 -34.63
N CYS A 152 -11.34 -0.77 -33.55
CA CYS A 152 -12.30 0.24 -33.18
C CYS A 152 -11.90 1.58 -33.78
N VAL A 153 -12.78 2.19 -34.56
CA VAL A 153 -12.54 3.48 -35.23
C VAL A 153 -13.65 4.48 -34.90
N ASP A 154 -13.35 5.77 -35.01
CA ASP A 154 -14.37 6.81 -34.90
C ASP A 154 -15.20 6.93 -36.20
N THR A 155 -16.21 7.82 -36.21
CA THR A 155 -17.05 8.07 -37.39
C THR A 155 -16.32 8.67 -38.60
N LYS A 156 -15.06 9.09 -38.43
CA LYS A 156 -14.18 9.59 -39.51
C LYS A 156 -13.17 8.52 -39.96
N GLY A 157 -13.17 7.33 -39.34
CA GLY A 157 -12.23 6.25 -39.63
C GLY A 157 -10.91 6.34 -38.86
N ASN A 158 -10.76 7.28 -37.92
CA ASN A 158 -9.54 7.36 -37.11
C ASN A 158 -9.48 6.21 -36.10
N PRO A 159 -8.31 5.60 -35.87
CA PRO A 159 -8.16 4.51 -34.91
C PRO A 159 -8.40 5.00 -33.48
N LEU A 160 -9.25 4.30 -32.74
CA LEU A 160 -9.51 4.52 -31.31
C LEU A 160 -8.81 3.47 -30.45
N SER A 161 -8.90 2.21 -30.84
CA SER A 161 -8.30 1.08 -30.13
C SER A 161 -8.27 -0.17 -31.01
N THR A 162 -7.38 -1.10 -30.70
CA THR A 162 -7.39 -2.45 -31.28
C THR A 162 -7.50 -3.46 -30.14
N VAL A 163 -8.48 -4.35 -30.24
CA VAL A 163 -8.71 -5.41 -29.27
C VAL A 163 -8.52 -6.75 -29.95
N VAL A 164 -7.68 -7.61 -29.38
CA VAL A 164 -7.54 -9.00 -29.81
C VAL A 164 -8.22 -9.90 -28.79
N ARG A 165 -9.07 -10.80 -29.29
CA ARG A 165 -9.72 -11.85 -28.50
C ARG A 165 -9.42 -13.20 -29.10
N TYR A 166 -9.36 -14.20 -28.24
CA TYR A 166 -9.37 -15.59 -28.66
C TYR A 166 -10.70 -16.19 -28.23
N VAL A 167 -11.55 -16.48 -29.22
CA VAL A 167 -12.92 -16.97 -29.01
C VAL A 167 -13.01 -18.44 -29.45
N PRO A 168 -13.83 -19.26 -28.77
CA PRO A 168 -14.12 -20.62 -29.24
C PRO A 168 -14.56 -20.64 -30.71
N VAL A 169 -14.15 -21.67 -31.46
CA VAL A 169 -14.46 -21.78 -32.91
C VAL A 169 -15.96 -21.94 -33.22
N ASP A 170 -16.74 -22.33 -32.22
CA ASP A 170 -18.19 -22.45 -32.24
C ASP A 170 -18.92 -21.21 -31.71
N GLU A 171 -18.20 -20.22 -31.15
CA GLU A 171 -18.76 -18.97 -30.66
C GLU A 171 -19.38 -18.15 -31.80
N ARG A 172 -20.64 -17.74 -31.58
CA ARG A 172 -21.43 -16.97 -32.57
C ARG A 172 -21.74 -15.57 -32.10
N THR A 173 -21.55 -15.28 -30.82
CA THR A 173 -21.89 -13.99 -30.25
C THR A 173 -20.68 -13.08 -30.27
N LEU A 174 -20.86 -11.89 -30.84
CA LEU A 174 -19.89 -10.81 -30.73
C LEU A 174 -20.42 -9.77 -29.75
N VAL A 175 -19.63 -9.49 -28.71
CA VAL A 175 -19.87 -8.34 -27.83
C VAL A 175 -18.89 -7.24 -28.23
N ALA A 176 -19.36 -6.05 -28.58
CA ALA A 176 -18.44 -4.96 -28.91
C ALA A 176 -17.61 -4.52 -27.68
N PRO A 177 -16.31 -4.22 -27.85
CA PRO A 177 -15.51 -3.56 -26.81
C PRO A 177 -16.19 -2.29 -26.30
N GLN A 178 -16.22 -2.11 -24.98
CA GLN A 178 -16.72 -0.87 -24.39
C GLN A 178 -15.61 0.18 -24.42
N LEU A 179 -15.89 1.32 -25.03
CA LEU A 179 -14.95 2.43 -25.13
C LEU A 179 -15.48 3.62 -24.34
N PRO A 180 -14.80 4.05 -23.25
CA PRO A 180 -15.25 5.16 -22.42
C PRO A 180 -15.52 6.43 -23.23
N GLY A 181 -16.72 6.99 -23.10
CA GLY A 181 -17.15 8.19 -23.83
C GLY A 181 -17.66 7.95 -25.25
N TYR A 182 -17.63 6.71 -25.75
CA TYR A 182 -18.05 6.35 -27.11
C TYR A 182 -19.25 5.40 -27.09
N ARG A 183 -20.07 5.48 -28.14
CA ARG A 183 -21.18 4.56 -28.39
C ARG A 183 -20.98 3.85 -29.72
N LEU A 184 -21.15 2.54 -29.74
CA LEU A 184 -21.11 1.73 -30.94
C LEU A 184 -22.15 2.24 -31.97
N GLN A 185 -21.74 2.34 -33.23
CA GLN A 185 -22.63 2.63 -34.36
C GLN A 185 -22.81 1.41 -35.27
N THR A 186 -21.77 0.58 -35.41
CA THR A 186 -21.85 -0.65 -36.20
C THR A 186 -22.91 -1.60 -35.64
N THR A 187 -23.80 -2.08 -36.51
CA THR A 187 -24.70 -3.19 -36.17
C THR A 187 -23.90 -4.48 -36.13
N LEU A 188 -23.98 -5.23 -35.03
CA LEU A 188 -23.24 -6.47 -34.86
C LEU A 188 -23.97 -7.62 -35.54
N SER A 189 -23.23 -8.38 -36.35
CA SER A 189 -23.69 -9.65 -36.92
C SER A 189 -23.10 -10.82 -36.13
N PRO A 190 -23.78 -11.99 -36.11
CA PRO A 190 -23.19 -13.21 -35.58
C PRO A 190 -21.87 -13.54 -36.26
N LEU A 191 -20.96 -14.17 -35.51
CA LEU A 191 -19.70 -14.63 -36.06
C LEU A 191 -19.89 -15.91 -36.90
N ASP A 192 -19.20 -15.99 -38.03
CA ASP A 192 -19.16 -17.19 -38.85
C ASP A 192 -18.47 -18.35 -38.13
N ALA A 193 -18.75 -19.59 -38.52
CA ALA A 193 -18.13 -20.75 -37.89
C ALA A 193 -16.68 -20.85 -38.32
N GLY A 194 -15.83 -21.45 -37.49
CA GLY A 194 -14.54 -21.96 -37.95
C GLY A 194 -13.35 -21.42 -37.17
N ASP A 195 -12.19 -21.80 -37.65
CA ASP A 195 -10.89 -21.62 -37.01
C ASP A 195 -10.03 -20.53 -37.64
N THR A 196 -10.49 -19.93 -38.75
CA THR A 196 -9.74 -18.88 -39.44
C THR A 196 -9.75 -17.57 -38.64
N PRO A 197 -8.60 -16.90 -38.48
CA PRO A 197 -8.52 -15.57 -37.89
C PRO A 197 -9.46 -14.57 -38.58
N LEU A 198 -10.12 -13.74 -37.78
CA LEU A 198 -11.07 -12.74 -38.25
C LEU A 198 -10.61 -11.33 -37.88
N THR A 199 -10.75 -10.39 -38.81
CA THR A 199 -10.56 -8.97 -38.54
C THR A 199 -11.87 -8.23 -38.77
N LEU A 200 -12.32 -7.49 -37.77
CA LEU A 200 -13.55 -6.71 -37.78
C LEU A 200 -13.23 -5.24 -37.56
N THR A 201 -13.90 -4.36 -38.28
CA THR A 201 -13.85 -2.92 -38.03
C THR A 201 -15.18 -2.46 -37.45
N LEU A 202 -15.14 -1.92 -36.23
CA LEU A 202 -16.31 -1.38 -35.54
C LEU A 202 -16.19 0.14 -35.44
N THR A 203 -17.22 0.84 -35.92
CA THR A 203 -17.33 2.29 -35.88
C THR A 203 -18.05 2.74 -34.61
N TYR A 204 -17.48 3.73 -33.94
CA TYR A 204 -18.00 4.33 -32.73
C TYR A 204 -18.18 5.84 -32.90
N LYS A 205 -19.21 6.39 -32.27
CA LYS A 205 -19.46 7.83 -32.18
C LYS A 205 -19.08 8.32 -30.78
N LYS A 206 -18.26 9.38 -30.69
CA LYS A 206 -17.99 10.04 -29.41
C LYS A 206 -19.29 10.68 -28.92
N THR A 207 -19.66 10.36 -27.69
CA THR A 207 -20.89 10.87 -27.04
C THR A 207 -20.57 11.79 -25.88
N HIS A 208 -19.44 11.56 -25.19
CA HIS A 208 -19.00 12.36 -24.07
C HIS A 208 -17.49 12.59 -24.13
N ASN A 209 -17.08 13.79 -23.70
CA ASN A 209 -15.72 14.11 -23.31
C ASN A 209 -15.58 13.88 -21.80
N ARG A 210 -14.42 13.39 -21.36
CA ARG A 210 -14.14 13.20 -19.93
C ARG A 210 -13.36 14.38 -19.38
N VAL A 211 -13.74 14.85 -18.20
CA VAL A 211 -12.97 15.83 -17.43
C VAL A 211 -12.42 15.11 -16.20
N PHE A 212 -11.12 14.85 -16.22
CA PHE A 212 -10.38 14.25 -15.11
C PHE A 212 -9.95 15.34 -14.15
N LEU A 213 -10.36 15.21 -12.89
CA LEU A 213 -9.99 16.12 -11.81
C LEU A 213 -9.02 15.41 -10.89
N THR A 214 -7.89 16.06 -10.61
CA THR A 214 -6.91 15.63 -9.62
C THR A 214 -6.81 16.69 -8.55
N ALA A 215 -7.26 16.41 -7.34
CA ALA A 215 -7.07 17.26 -6.18
C ALA A 215 -5.76 16.89 -5.49
N ILE A 216 -4.85 17.85 -5.35
CA ILE A 216 -3.58 17.70 -4.64
C ILE A 216 -3.46 18.74 -3.52
N ASP A 217 -2.68 18.45 -2.48
CA ASP A 217 -2.28 19.48 -1.52
C ASP A 217 -1.23 20.44 -2.14
N GLU A 218 -0.85 21.46 -1.38
CA GLU A 218 0.17 22.43 -1.81
C GLU A 218 1.59 21.84 -1.98
N HIS A 219 1.78 20.59 -1.56
CA HIS A 219 3.01 19.82 -1.69
C HIS A 219 2.89 18.66 -2.70
N GLY A 220 1.83 18.63 -3.51
CA GLY A 220 1.65 17.67 -4.59
C GLY A 220 1.18 16.27 -4.17
N ALA A 221 0.86 16.04 -2.89
CA ALA A 221 0.30 14.77 -2.43
C ALA A 221 -1.17 14.65 -2.87
N LEU A 222 -1.59 13.43 -3.24
CA LEU A 222 -2.92 13.21 -3.82
C LEU A 222 -4.00 13.18 -2.74
N LEU A 223 -4.99 14.07 -2.83
CA LEU A 223 -6.15 14.09 -1.94
C LEU A 223 -7.30 13.25 -2.51
N ALA A 224 -7.67 13.51 -3.75
CA ALA A 224 -8.78 12.85 -4.42
C ALA A 224 -8.63 12.91 -5.94
N THR A 225 -9.30 12.00 -6.63
CA THR A 225 -9.51 12.07 -8.07
C THR A 225 -10.99 11.93 -8.38
N ASP A 226 -11.46 12.62 -9.41
CA ASP A 226 -12.82 12.50 -9.90
C ASP A 226 -12.82 12.51 -11.44
N THR A 227 -13.89 12.02 -12.05
CA THR A 227 -14.05 12.02 -13.50
C THR A 227 -15.49 12.33 -13.86
N LEU A 228 -15.67 13.46 -14.54
CA LEU A 228 -16.97 13.91 -15.03
C LEU A 228 -17.12 13.55 -16.51
N ALA A 229 -18.33 13.18 -16.92
CA ALA A 229 -18.68 12.96 -18.31
C ALA A 229 -19.53 14.12 -18.82
N VAL A 230 -19.08 14.77 -19.89
CA VAL A 230 -19.75 15.93 -20.49
C VAL A 230 -20.13 15.57 -21.91
N ALA A 231 -21.41 15.69 -22.28
CA ALA A 231 -21.86 15.36 -23.63
C ALA A 231 -21.14 16.23 -24.68
N VAL A 232 -20.83 15.66 -25.84
CA VAL A 232 -20.13 16.39 -26.91
C VAL A 232 -20.96 17.59 -27.36
N GLY A 233 -20.36 18.78 -27.32
CA GLY A 233 -21.01 20.04 -27.70
C GLY A 233 -21.74 20.75 -26.56
N GLU A 234 -21.91 20.08 -25.41
CA GLU A 234 -22.53 20.68 -24.22
C GLU A 234 -21.51 21.40 -23.34
N SER A 235 -22.00 22.38 -22.59
CA SER A 235 -21.22 23.12 -21.59
C SER A 235 -21.68 22.79 -20.18
N PHE A 236 -20.78 22.86 -19.21
CA PHE A 236 -21.11 22.70 -17.81
C PHE A 236 -20.30 23.68 -16.94
N VAL A 237 -20.78 23.93 -15.73
CA VAL A 237 -20.04 24.70 -14.72
C VAL A 237 -19.29 23.73 -13.83
N LEU A 238 -17.97 23.77 -13.89
CA LEU A 238 -17.10 23.00 -13.02
C LEU A 238 -16.92 23.73 -11.69
N HIS A 239 -17.38 23.11 -10.61
CA HIS A 239 -17.01 23.51 -9.24
C HIS A 239 -15.84 22.67 -8.75
N ALA A 240 -15.02 23.25 -7.86
CA ALA A 240 -14.01 22.48 -7.16
C ALA A 240 -14.70 21.45 -6.24
N PRO A 241 -14.27 20.17 -6.25
CA PRO A 241 -14.84 19.16 -5.37
C PRO A 241 -14.56 19.51 -3.90
N ALA A 242 -15.52 19.21 -3.02
CA ALA A 242 -15.31 19.34 -1.59
C ALA A 242 -14.32 18.27 -1.11
N VAL A 243 -13.25 18.71 -0.44
CA VAL A 243 -12.25 17.82 0.16
C VAL A 243 -12.21 18.11 1.66
N PRO A 244 -12.54 17.13 2.53
CA PRO A 244 -12.55 17.35 3.98
C PRO A 244 -11.22 17.92 4.49
N PHE A 245 -11.28 18.92 5.38
CA PHE A 245 -10.12 19.61 5.99
C PHE A 245 -9.26 20.45 5.02
N TYR A 246 -9.70 20.61 3.77
CA TYR A 246 -8.97 21.32 2.74
C TYR A 246 -9.86 22.33 2.01
N THR A 247 -9.27 23.46 1.62
CA THR A 247 -9.90 24.49 0.79
C THR A 247 -9.13 24.64 -0.50
N VAL A 248 -9.84 24.69 -1.64
CA VAL A 248 -9.21 24.88 -2.95
C VAL A 248 -8.54 26.26 -3.02
N SER A 249 -7.33 26.30 -3.57
CA SER A 249 -6.59 27.53 -3.87
C SER A 249 -6.87 27.99 -5.29
N ASP A 250 -7.00 29.31 -5.48
CA ASP A 250 -7.07 29.95 -6.79
C ASP A 250 -8.16 29.38 -7.74
N PHE A 251 -9.32 28.99 -7.18
CA PHE A 251 -10.47 28.53 -7.96
C PHE A 251 -11.71 29.38 -7.68
N PRO A 252 -12.41 29.90 -8.70
CA PRO A 252 -13.59 30.75 -8.50
C PRO A 252 -14.73 30.02 -7.80
N ALA A 253 -15.37 30.68 -6.83
CA ALA A 253 -16.46 30.08 -6.05
C ALA A 253 -17.69 29.77 -6.92
N GLU A 254 -17.95 30.62 -7.91
CA GLU A 254 -18.99 30.44 -8.93
C GLU A 254 -18.69 29.31 -9.93
N GLY A 255 -17.47 28.77 -9.91
CA GLY A 255 -17.02 27.74 -10.84
C GLY A 255 -16.55 28.28 -12.19
N ILE A 256 -16.07 27.36 -13.05
CA ILE A 256 -15.58 27.69 -14.39
C ILE A 256 -16.49 27.02 -15.40
N THR A 257 -17.02 27.78 -16.36
CA THR A 257 -17.76 27.20 -17.49
C THR A 257 -16.78 26.52 -18.44
N LEU A 258 -17.02 25.25 -18.73
CA LEU A 258 -16.22 24.44 -19.63
C LEU A 258 -17.10 23.83 -20.73
N THR A 259 -16.60 23.90 -21.96
CA THR A 259 -17.16 23.22 -23.14
C THR A 259 -16.05 22.35 -23.74
N PRO A 260 -15.82 21.14 -23.20
CA PRO A 260 -14.72 20.30 -23.66
C PRO A 260 -14.95 19.88 -25.12
N ASP A 261 -13.97 20.07 -25.99
CA ASP A 261 -13.91 19.53 -27.35
C ASP A 261 -13.17 18.17 -27.40
N ALA A 262 -12.33 17.91 -26.40
CA ALA A 262 -11.65 16.65 -26.13
C ALA A 262 -11.71 16.28 -24.64
N ASP A 263 -11.09 15.15 -24.27
CA ASP A 263 -10.91 14.82 -22.84
C ASP A 263 -9.95 15.84 -22.21
N VAL A 264 -10.24 16.31 -20.99
CA VAL A 264 -9.52 17.37 -20.30
C VAL A 264 -8.98 16.85 -18.97
N HIS A 265 -7.74 17.21 -18.63
CA HIS A 265 -7.16 16.99 -17.31
C HIS A 265 -7.02 18.32 -16.57
N ARG A 266 -7.48 18.37 -15.32
CA ARG A 266 -7.36 19.53 -14.43
C ARG A 266 -6.80 19.08 -13.10
N THR A 267 -5.70 19.70 -12.69
CA THR A 267 -5.17 19.59 -11.33
C THR A 267 -5.63 20.79 -10.54
N LEU A 268 -6.19 20.56 -9.37
CA LEU A 268 -6.66 21.57 -8.43
C LEU A 268 -5.81 21.46 -7.16
N VAL A 269 -5.25 22.58 -6.72
CA VAL A 269 -4.40 22.65 -5.51
C VAL A 269 -5.26 23.05 -4.33
N TYR A 270 -5.07 22.38 -3.21
CA TYR A 270 -5.79 22.61 -1.96
C TYR A 270 -4.83 22.94 -0.82
N LYS A 271 -5.31 23.71 0.14
CA LYS A 271 -4.61 24.07 1.37
C LYS A 271 -5.44 23.72 2.58
N GLY A 272 -4.78 23.29 3.64
CA GLY A 272 -5.40 22.92 4.90
C GLY A 272 -4.37 22.92 6.03
N ASP A 273 -4.86 22.92 7.27
CA ASP A 273 -4.00 22.95 8.46
C ASP A 273 -3.64 21.56 8.99
N ALA A 274 -4.18 20.50 8.37
CA ALA A 274 -3.91 19.12 8.76
C ALA A 274 -2.50 18.68 8.34
N HIS A 275 -1.87 17.86 9.18
CA HIS A 275 -0.60 17.20 8.87
C HIS A 275 -0.84 16.07 7.86
N ALA A 276 0.05 15.96 6.88
CA ALA A 276 -0.01 14.92 5.87
C ALA A 276 0.44 13.56 6.44
N GLY A 277 -0.51 12.65 6.64
CA GLY A 277 -0.26 11.23 6.76
C GLY A 277 -0.49 10.51 5.43
N VAL A 278 -0.41 9.19 5.45
CA VAL A 278 -0.43 8.35 4.25
C VAL A 278 -1.65 7.44 4.28
N ALA A 279 -2.57 7.59 3.32
CA ALA A 279 -3.65 6.62 3.11
C ALA A 279 -3.16 5.40 2.32
N ALA A 280 -2.35 5.63 1.29
CA ALA A 280 -1.77 4.59 0.47
C ALA A 280 -0.53 5.09 -0.28
N ALA A 281 0.49 4.25 -0.42
CA ALA A 281 1.64 4.55 -1.27
C ALA A 281 1.23 4.60 -2.76
N GLY A 282 1.71 5.62 -3.46
CA GLY A 282 1.51 5.84 -4.90
C GLY A 282 2.68 5.33 -5.72
N GLU A 283 2.80 5.81 -6.96
CA GLU A 283 3.85 5.38 -7.91
C GLU A 283 5.22 5.99 -7.59
N PRO A 284 6.33 5.30 -7.95
CA PRO A 284 7.68 5.87 -7.93
C PRO A 284 7.80 7.09 -8.87
N LEU A 285 8.54 8.09 -8.40
CA LEU A 285 8.77 9.33 -9.11
C LEU A 285 10.00 9.22 -10.01
N ALA A 286 9.83 9.57 -11.28
CA ALA A 286 10.92 9.69 -12.25
C ALA A 286 11.57 11.10 -12.24
N GLU A 287 10.92 12.07 -11.61
CA GLU A 287 11.38 13.45 -11.48
C GLU A 287 11.14 13.98 -10.07
N LEU A 288 12.02 14.87 -9.60
CA LEU A 288 11.94 15.47 -8.27
C LEU A 288 11.51 16.93 -8.39
N THR A 289 10.52 17.34 -7.61
CA THR A 289 9.98 18.70 -7.60
C THR A 289 10.23 19.35 -6.24
N ASP A 290 10.68 20.61 -6.26
CA ASP A 290 10.90 21.39 -5.03
C ASP A 290 9.60 21.59 -4.25
N GLY A 291 9.68 21.46 -2.93
CA GLY A 291 8.55 21.58 -2.02
C GLY A 291 7.62 20.37 -1.97
N SER A 292 7.83 19.34 -2.80
CA SER A 292 6.90 18.20 -2.89
C SER A 292 7.05 17.21 -1.73
N TYR A 293 5.93 16.59 -1.34
CA TYR A 293 5.90 15.50 -0.39
C TYR A 293 6.17 14.16 -1.06
N VAL A 294 6.96 13.32 -0.39
CA VAL A 294 7.38 12.00 -0.86
C VAL A 294 7.47 11.00 0.27
N LEU A 295 7.36 9.72 -0.09
CA LEU A 295 7.78 8.60 0.74
C LEU A 295 9.15 8.12 0.27
N LEU A 296 9.99 7.72 1.21
CA LEU A 296 11.31 7.15 0.92
C LEU A 296 11.23 5.63 1.11
N TYR A 297 11.32 4.85 0.02
CA TYR A 297 11.29 3.40 0.07
C TYR A 297 12.65 2.82 -0.34
N ASP A 298 13.31 2.12 0.56
CA ASP A 298 14.50 1.35 0.22
C ASP A 298 14.08 0.05 -0.48
N THR A 299 14.58 -0.13 -1.71
CA THR A 299 14.26 -1.32 -2.51
C THR A 299 15.04 -2.55 -2.05
N SER A 300 16.21 -2.37 -1.44
CA SER A 300 17.21 -3.38 -1.05
C SER A 300 17.06 -4.74 -1.75
N ALA A 301 17.15 -4.74 -3.08
CA ALA A 301 16.82 -5.91 -3.89
C ALA A 301 17.70 -7.15 -3.57
N SER A 302 18.90 -6.93 -3.05
CA SER A 302 19.84 -7.97 -2.62
C SER A 302 19.70 -8.40 -1.16
N ALA A 303 18.98 -7.63 -0.32
CA ALA A 303 18.77 -7.90 1.11
C ALA A 303 17.34 -7.48 1.53
N PRO A 304 16.31 -8.26 1.14
CA PRO A 304 14.91 -7.88 1.31
C PRO A 304 14.50 -7.54 2.75
N GLU A 305 15.20 -8.09 3.75
CA GLU A 305 14.98 -7.77 5.16
C GLU A 305 15.29 -6.31 5.55
N ARG A 306 16.01 -5.58 4.69
CA ARG A 306 16.37 -4.16 4.87
C ARG A 306 15.49 -3.21 4.04
N ALA A 307 14.69 -3.78 3.14
CA ALA A 307 13.75 -3.03 2.30
C ALA A 307 12.58 -2.50 3.15
N GLY A 308 12.10 -1.31 2.82
CA GLY A 308 11.00 -0.69 3.55
C GLY A 308 11.02 0.83 3.49
N TYR A 309 9.95 1.42 3.99
CA TYR A 309 9.81 2.86 4.08
C TYR A 309 10.69 3.43 5.20
N ARG A 310 11.15 4.66 5.03
CA ARG A 310 11.85 5.40 6.08
C ARG A 310 10.86 6.33 6.78
N ASN A 311 10.72 6.14 8.09
CA ASN A 311 9.96 7.02 8.97
C ASN A 311 10.89 7.58 10.06
N VAL A 312 10.36 8.45 10.92
CA VAL A 312 11.10 8.98 12.06
C VAL A 312 10.45 8.52 13.37
N SER A 313 11.27 8.12 14.34
CA SER A 313 10.85 7.85 15.71
C SER A 313 10.42 9.15 16.38
N PRO A 314 9.19 9.27 16.92
CA PRO A 314 8.76 10.47 17.63
C PRO A 314 9.55 10.70 18.93
N ASP A 315 10.07 9.63 19.55
CA ASP A 315 10.71 9.70 20.86
C ASP A 315 12.12 10.30 20.83
N ASN A 316 12.88 10.02 19.77
CA ASN A 316 14.30 10.34 19.72
C ASN A 316 14.80 10.82 18.35
N GLY A 317 13.91 10.97 17.37
CA GLY A 317 14.26 11.46 16.04
C GLY A 317 15.08 10.47 15.19
N ARG A 318 15.22 9.21 15.61
CA ARG A 318 15.92 8.18 14.82
C ARG A 318 15.13 7.87 13.56
N VAL A 319 15.82 7.74 12.43
CA VAL A 319 15.22 7.26 11.18
C VAL A 319 15.10 5.74 11.23
N LEU A 320 13.88 5.22 11.09
CA LEU A 320 13.58 3.79 11.19
C LEU A 320 13.16 3.21 9.83
N GLN A 321 13.22 1.89 9.77
CA GLN A 321 12.61 1.08 8.71
C GLN A 321 11.20 0.70 9.15
N GLY A 322 10.20 0.96 8.30
CA GLY A 322 8.81 0.60 8.56
C GLY A 322 8.10 0.13 7.29
N GLN A 323 6.85 -0.29 7.48
CA GLN A 323 5.91 -0.57 6.40
C GLN A 323 4.71 0.35 6.54
N ILE A 324 4.04 0.66 5.43
CA ILE A 324 2.76 1.36 5.44
C ILE A 324 1.68 0.29 5.54
N ALA A 325 0.85 0.36 6.56
CA ALA A 325 -0.20 -0.61 6.80
C ALA A 325 -1.39 -0.36 5.85
N PRO A 326 -2.32 -1.34 5.67
CA PRO A 326 -3.48 -1.18 4.80
C PRO A 326 -4.43 -0.04 5.21
N ASP A 327 -4.46 0.31 6.49
CA ASP A 327 -5.18 1.44 7.08
C ASP A 327 -4.40 2.77 7.02
N GLY A 328 -3.18 2.74 6.48
CA GLY A 328 -2.35 3.89 6.24
C GLY A 328 -1.14 3.98 7.17
N ALA A 329 -0.59 5.18 7.26
CA ALA A 329 0.48 5.54 8.18
C ALA A 329 0.34 6.99 8.63
N ASP A 330 0.87 7.30 9.80
CA ASP A 330 0.88 8.64 10.36
C ASP A 330 1.88 9.57 9.61
N PRO A 331 1.90 10.88 9.94
CA PRO A 331 2.80 11.84 9.33
C PRO A 331 4.31 11.57 9.47
N MET A 332 4.75 10.63 10.32
CA MET A 332 6.17 10.32 10.52
C MET A 332 6.82 9.60 9.33
N TYR A 333 6.03 9.19 8.34
CA TYR A 333 6.51 8.58 7.09
C TYR A 333 6.73 9.61 5.97
N VAL A 334 6.23 10.83 6.14
CA VAL A 334 6.21 11.84 5.08
C VAL A 334 7.45 12.71 5.13
N TRP A 335 8.10 12.85 3.98
CA TRP A 335 9.24 13.72 3.79
C TRP A 335 8.92 14.78 2.75
N GLN A 336 9.54 15.96 2.88
CA GLN A 336 9.46 17.04 1.92
C GLN A 336 10.80 17.23 1.24
N LEU A 337 10.78 17.23 -0.09
CA LEU A 337 11.93 17.60 -0.91
C LEU A 337 12.12 19.10 -0.89
N ARG A 338 13.35 19.56 -0.62
CA ARG A 338 13.74 20.96 -0.73
C ARG A 338 14.97 21.10 -1.59
N ARG A 339 14.88 21.92 -2.63
CA ARG A 339 15.97 22.13 -3.56
C ARG A 339 17.00 23.08 -2.97
N ASN A 340 18.27 22.68 -3.01
CA ASN A 340 19.41 23.52 -2.65
C ASN A 340 20.44 23.53 -3.79
N GLY A 341 20.26 24.49 -4.70
CA GLY A 341 21.03 24.55 -5.95
C GLY A 341 20.81 23.31 -6.82
N ALA A 342 21.88 22.53 -7.05
CA ALA A 342 21.85 21.28 -7.80
C ALA A 342 21.59 20.04 -6.92
N ARG A 343 21.48 20.22 -5.59
CA ARG A 343 21.27 19.15 -4.60
C ARG A 343 19.90 19.26 -3.95
N TRP A 344 19.57 18.25 -3.15
CA TRP A 344 18.29 18.13 -2.46
C TRP A 344 18.51 17.93 -0.96
N GLN A 345 17.61 18.50 -0.18
CA GLN A 345 17.49 18.33 1.27
C GLN A 345 16.15 17.65 1.55
N LEU A 346 16.12 16.82 2.60
CA LEU A 346 14.92 16.10 3.03
C LEU A 346 14.48 16.68 4.36
N TYR A 347 13.42 17.46 4.33
CA TYR A 347 12.76 18.00 5.50
C TYR A 347 11.68 17.02 5.98
N HIS A 348 11.51 16.88 7.28
CA HIS A 348 10.51 16.02 7.89
C HIS A 348 9.45 16.90 8.58
N PRO A 349 8.27 17.13 7.95
CA PRO A 349 7.30 18.12 8.40
C PRO A 349 6.83 17.91 9.84
N ALA A 350 6.58 16.65 10.24
CA ALA A 350 6.06 16.32 11.56
C ALA A 350 7.02 16.68 12.72
N THR A 351 8.34 16.62 12.48
CA THR A 351 9.35 16.93 13.51
C THR A 351 9.97 18.32 13.34
N GLY A 352 9.79 18.94 12.18
CA GLY A 352 10.43 20.20 11.82
C GLY A 352 11.95 20.10 11.62
N LYS A 353 12.48 18.89 11.42
CA LYS A 353 13.92 18.61 11.29
C LYS A 353 14.26 18.11 9.88
N TYR A 354 15.55 17.94 9.61
CA TYR A 354 16.07 17.44 8.34
C TYR A 354 16.78 16.10 8.52
N LEU A 355 16.79 15.32 7.46
CA LEU A 355 17.74 14.21 7.32
C LEU A 355 19.16 14.81 7.21
N PRO A 356 20.09 14.50 8.14
CA PRO A 356 21.46 14.99 8.06
C PRO A 356 22.26 14.22 7.02
N GLU A 357 23.51 14.65 6.75
CA GLU A 357 24.49 13.77 6.10
C GLU A 357 24.62 12.45 6.86
N LEU A 358 24.57 11.32 6.15
CA LEU A 358 24.48 10.01 6.80
C LEU A 358 25.86 9.61 7.35
N PRO A 359 25.99 9.29 8.66
CA PRO A 359 27.21 8.75 9.21
C PRO A 359 27.45 7.33 8.69
N ARG A 360 28.71 6.99 8.43
CA ARG A 360 29.07 5.63 8.01
C ARG A 360 28.84 4.65 9.16
N SER A 361 28.12 3.57 8.87
CA SER A 361 27.81 2.49 9.81
C SER A 361 27.22 2.96 11.16
N GLY A 362 26.50 4.07 11.16
CA GLY A 362 25.96 4.71 12.35
C GLY A 362 24.46 4.92 12.27
N GLU A 363 23.82 5.11 13.42
CA GLU A 363 22.42 5.50 13.47
C GLU A 363 22.22 6.90 12.88
N VAL A 364 21.14 7.07 12.12
CA VAL A 364 20.75 8.36 11.53
C VAL A 364 19.66 8.97 12.41
N LEU A 365 19.93 10.17 12.93
CA LEU A 365 18.97 10.97 13.69
C LEU A 365 18.65 12.24 12.88
N VAL A 366 17.38 12.62 12.78
CA VAL A 366 17.03 13.92 12.17
C VAL A 366 17.57 15.08 13.02
N GLY A 367 17.96 16.17 12.38
CA GLY A 367 18.54 17.34 13.05
C GLY A 367 18.27 18.66 12.35
N ASP A 368 18.73 19.76 12.94
CA ASP A 368 18.54 21.11 12.36
C ASP A 368 19.43 21.36 11.13
N THR A 369 20.54 20.63 11.02
CA THR A 369 21.49 20.74 9.91
C THR A 369 21.12 19.76 8.78
N PRO A 370 20.71 20.24 7.59
CA PRO A 370 20.35 19.37 6.49
C PRO A 370 21.57 18.71 5.84
N GLY A 371 21.42 17.43 5.49
CA GLY A 371 22.25 16.79 4.48
C GLY A 371 21.92 17.29 3.08
N ASN A 372 22.91 17.30 2.18
CA ASN A 372 22.77 17.81 0.82
C ASN A 372 23.09 16.71 -0.19
N PHE A 373 22.04 16.17 -0.79
CA PHE A 373 22.11 14.93 -1.56
C PHE A 373 22.04 15.17 -3.06
N SER A 374 22.87 14.43 -3.79
CA SER A 374 22.76 14.24 -5.23
C SER A 374 21.90 13.02 -5.51
N PHE A 375 20.84 13.21 -6.31
CA PHE A 375 19.95 12.15 -6.76
C PHE A 375 20.26 11.80 -8.21
N THR A 376 20.58 10.54 -8.50
CA THR A 376 20.80 10.02 -9.86
C THR A 376 19.75 8.95 -10.16
N LEU A 377 18.88 9.18 -11.14
CA LEU A 377 17.86 8.19 -11.54
C LEU A 377 18.55 6.97 -12.16
N ASN A 378 18.16 5.78 -11.71
CA ASN A 378 18.67 4.52 -12.22
C ASN A 378 18.07 4.15 -13.58
N ALA A 379 18.66 3.16 -14.24
CA ALA A 379 18.21 2.69 -15.56
C ALA A 379 16.79 2.12 -15.57
N ASP A 380 16.28 1.69 -14.41
CA ASP A 380 14.89 1.24 -14.23
C ASP A 380 13.86 2.38 -14.31
N ARG A 381 14.31 3.65 -14.32
CA ARG A 381 13.50 4.86 -14.32
C ARG A 381 12.49 4.96 -13.17
N ARG A 382 12.79 4.29 -12.05
CA ARG A 382 11.90 4.22 -10.87
C ARG A 382 12.66 4.46 -9.57
N SER A 383 13.90 3.99 -9.48
CA SER A 383 14.71 4.11 -8.29
C SER A 383 15.87 5.09 -8.49
N TRP A 384 16.38 5.61 -7.38
CA TRP A 384 17.40 6.62 -7.32
C TRP A 384 18.60 6.10 -6.54
N ARG A 385 19.79 6.40 -7.06
CA ARG A 385 21.03 6.37 -6.29
C ARG A 385 21.21 7.72 -5.62
N VAL A 386 21.40 7.73 -4.31
CA VAL A 386 21.46 8.95 -3.50
C VAL A 386 22.81 9.03 -2.77
N GLN A 387 23.51 10.16 -2.93
CA GLN A 387 24.83 10.39 -2.32
C GLN A 387 24.90 11.75 -1.62
N GLY A 388 25.44 11.77 -0.39
CA GLY A 388 25.66 12.96 0.42
C GLY A 388 26.86 13.81 -0.03
N THR A 389 27.04 15.00 0.56
CA THR A 389 28.29 15.79 0.35
C THR A 389 29.50 15.13 1.00
N ASN A 390 29.28 14.32 2.03
CA ASN A 390 30.31 13.57 2.73
C ASN A 390 30.82 12.35 1.95
N GLY A 391 30.27 12.08 0.76
CA GLY A 391 30.65 10.96 -0.11
C GLY A 391 29.95 9.64 0.21
N GLU A 392 29.19 9.56 1.31
CA GLU A 392 28.43 8.37 1.68
C GLU A 392 27.14 8.27 0.86
N TYR A 393 26.80 7.05 0.45
CA TYR A 393 25.53 6.72 -0.19
C TYR A 393 24.50 6.34 0.86
N TRP A 394 23.23 6.55 0.54
CA TRP A 394 22.14 6.03 1.36
C TRP A 394 22.14 4.51 1.33
N ASP A 395 22.11 3.90 2.51
CA ASP A 395 22.08 2.46 2.66
C ASP A 395 21.09 2.05 3.75
N GLY A 396 20.42 0.93 3.53
CA GLY A 396 19.46 0.36 4.47
C GLY A 396 20.12 -0.59 5.45
N VAL A 397 19.67 -0.56 6.69
CA VAL A 397 19.97 -1.58 7.69
C VAL A 397 18.66 -2.05 8.32
N VAL A 398 18.67 -3.24 8.92
CA VAL A 398 17.50 -3.73 9.66
C VAL A 398 17.14 -2.71 10.74
N GLY A 399 15.92 -2.19 10.67
CA GLY A 399 15.40 -1.18 11.59
C GLY A 399 15.83 0.26 11.31
N GLY A 400 16.44 0.59 10.17
CA GLY A 400 16.78 1.98 9.86
C GLY A 400 17.59 2.20 8.58
N MET A 401 18.45 3.22 8.60
CA MET A 401 19.36 3.56 7.52
C MET A 401 20.71 4.04 8.05
N THR A 402 21.73 4.00 7.19
CA THR A 402 23.12 4.38 7.47
C THR A 402 23.79 4.92 6.21
N GLY A 403 24.94 5.58 6.36
CA GLY A 403 25.84 5.90 5.25
C GLY A 403 26.71 4.70 4.89
N TRP A 404 26.97 4.53 3.59
CA TRP A 404 27.88 3.51 3.08
C TRP A 404 28.78 4.03 1.95
N ASN A 405 30.03 3.57 1.92
CA ASN A 405 31.09 4.16 1.09
C ASN A 405 31.27 3.50 -0.29
N VAL A 406 30.63 2.36 -0.52
CA VAL A 406 30.71 1.62 -1.77
C VAL A 406 29.30 1.30 -2.24
N TYR A 407 28.74 2.14 -3.11
CA TYR A 407 27.42 1.94 -3.75
C TYR A 407 26.33 1.48 -2.78
N GLY A 408 25.67 2.43 -2.11
CA GLY A 408 24.52 2.13 -1.23
C GLY A 408 23.30 1.62 -2.00
N HIS A 409 22.25 1.23 -1.26
CA HIS A 409 20.99 0.79 -1.83
C HIS A 409 20.31 1.83 -2.73
N SER A 410 19.47 1.34 -3.64
CA SER A 410 18.59 2.18 -4.46
C SER A 410 17.29 2.47 -3.73
N TYR A 411 16.84 3.71 -3.82
CA TYR A 411 15.62 4.20 -3.16
C TYR A 411 14.58 4.62 -4.19
N GLU A 412 13.33 4.18 -4.01
CA GLU A 412 12.19 4.76 -4.69
C GLU A 412 11.69 5.96 -3.88
N LEU A 413 11.56 7.11 -4.52
CA LEU A 413 10.81 8.23 -3.98
C LEU A 413 9.41 8.11 -4.54
N ARG A 414 8.42 7.93 -3.67
CA ARG A 414 7.05 7.61 -4.11
C ARG A 414 6.10 8.75 -3.81
N SER A 415 5.20 9.01 -4.77
CA SER A 415 3.97 9.75 -4.50
C SER A 415 3.09 8.97 -3.51
N PHE A 416 2.04 9.59 -2.98
CA PHE A 416 1.08 8.90 -2.12
C PHE A 416 -0.29 9.58 -2.12
N ARG A 417 -1.31 8.82 -1.71
CA ARG A 417 -2.61 9.36 -1.32
C ARG A 417 -2.51 9.84 0.12
N LEU A 418 -2.81 11.12 0.34
CA LEU A 418 -2.74 11.77 1.63
C LEU A 418 -3.94 11.37 2.50
N ALA A 419 -3.66 11.16 3.79
CA ALA A 419 -4.66 11.11 4.85
C ALA A 419 -4.41 12.28 5.81
N PRO A 420 -5.42 13.11 6.14
CA PRO A 420 -5.24 14.23 7.06
C PRO A 420 -5.16 13.76 8.52
N TYR A 421 -4.19 14.31 9.26
CA TYR A 421 -4.01 14.06 10.70
C TYR A 421 -3.90 15.39 11.46
N PHE A 422 -4.26 15.37 12.74
CA PHE A 422 -3.96 16.45 13.68
C PHE A 422 -3.10 15.93 14.81
N ARG A 423 -2.22 16.79 15.31
CA ARG A 423 -1.32 16.49 16.41
C ARG A 423 -2.03 16.71 17.74
N VAL A 424 -1.81 15.76 18.65
CA VAL A 424 -2.21 15.85 20.06
C VAL A 424 -0.93 16.02 20.88
N THR A 425 -0.86 17.11 21.65
CA THR A 425 0.21 17.34 22.63
C THR A 425 -0.35 17.13 24.03
N VAL A 426 0.28 16.30 24.86
CA VAL A 426 -0.19 16.04 26.23
C VAL A 426 0.83 16.56 27.24
N HIS A 427 0.33 17.36 28.18
CA HIS A 427 1.09 17.84 29.33
C HIS A 427 0.64 17.12 30.61
N HIS A 428 1.59 16.59 31.37
CA HIS A 428 1.33 16.04 32.71
C HIS A 428 1.73 17.06 33.77
N ARG A 429 0.75 17.69 34.42
CA ARG A 429 0.98 18.82 35.33
C ARG A 429 0.56 18.48 36.76
N PHE A 430 1.34 18.94 37.73
CA PHE A 430 0.92 18.95 39.13
C PHE A 430 0.00 20.15 39.36
N ALA A 431 -1.27 19.91 39.70
CA ALA A 431 -2.30 20.95 39.76
C ALA A 431 -1.97 22.13 40.72
N PRO A 432 -1.34 21.92 41.89
CA PRO A 432 -1.07 23.03 42.82
C PRO A 432 -0.06 24.08 42.34
N ASP A 433 0.94 23.71 41.54
CA ASP A 433 2.01 24.62 41.12
C ASP A 433 2.30 24.62 39.61
N GLY A 434 1.59 23.79 38.84
CA GLY A 434 1.71 23.70 37.39
C GLY A 434 3.02 23.07 36.89
N ARG A 435 3.86 22.49 37.75
CA ARG A 435 5.12 21.88 37.30
C ARG A 435 4.88 20.62 36.48
N SER A 436 5.78 20.35 35.52
CA SER A 436 5.75 19.10 34.74
C SER A 436 6.07 17.89 35.61
N LEU A 437 5.29 16.82 35.45
CA LEU A 437 5.53 15.52 36.09
C LEU A 437 6.18 14.51 35.15
N LEU A 438 5.91 14.62 33.85
CA LEU A 438 6.51 13.84 32.78
C LEU A 438 6.97 14.78 31.64
N PRO A 439 7.82 14.30 30.71
CA PRO A 439 8.00 14.93 29.42
C PRO A 439 6.66 15.06 28.67
N ASP A 440 6.58 16.04 27.77
CA ASP A 440 5.40 16.20 26.93
C ASP A 440 5.30 15.03 25.93
N GLU A 441 4.10 14.46 25.82
CA GLU A 441 3.80 13.42 24.84
C GLU A 441 3.25 14.07 23.57
N GLN A 442 3.65 13.56 22.40
CA GLN A 442 3.08 13.98 21.12
C GLN A 442 2.76 12.78 20.25
N PHE A 443 1.57 12.77 19.68
CA PHE A 443 1.15 11.77 18.70
C PHE A 443 0.17 12.36 17.71
N PHE A 444 -0.05 11.65 16.59
CA PHE A 444 -0.96 12.07 15.54
C PHE A 444 -2.22 11.22 15.55
N VAL A 445 -3.35 11.87 15.30
CA VAL A 445 -4.68 11.22 15.23
C VAL A 445 -5.33 11.58 13.89
N PRO A 446 -5.95 10.62 13.18
CA PRO A 446 -6.61 10.92 11.92
C PRO A 446 -7.70 11.98 12.10
N ALA A 447 -7.73 12.96 11.20
CA ALA A 447 -8.71 14.04 11.25
C ALA A 447 -10.16 13.50 11.18
N GLY A 448 -11.06 14.11 11.95
CA GLY A 448 -12.45 13.69 12.13
C GLY A 448 -12.64 12.49 13.06
N SER A 449 -11.56 11.89 13.59
CA SER A 449 -11.68 10.78 14.55
C SER A 449 -12.07 11.27 15.94
N THR A 450 -12.75 10.42 16.70
CA THR A 450 -12.97 10.65 18.13
C THR A 450 -11.65 10.47 18.89
N LEU A 451 -11.29 11.47 19.70
CA LEU A 451 -10.09 11.41 20.56
C LEU A 451 -10.45 10.83 21.93
N THR A 452 -9.82 9.71 22.29
CA THR A 452 -9.82 9.18 23.65
C THR A 452 -8.40 9.17 24.18
N TYR A 453 -8.21 9.55 25.44
CA TYR A 453 -6.91 9.52 26.11
C TYR A 453 -7.07 9.01 27.54
N GLU A 454 -6.23 8.04 27.91
CA GLU A 454 -6.17 7.50 29.26
C GLU A 454 -4.91 8.02 29.96
N ALA A 455 -5.10 8.80 31.03
CA ALA A 455 -3.98 9.37 31.76
C ALA A 455 -3.21 8.26 32.51
N PRO A 456 -1.87 8.23 32.42
CA PRO A 456 -1.07 7.22 33.09
C PRO A 456 -1.14 7.36 34.62
N GLU A 457 -1.03 6.23 35.32
CA GLU A 457 -0.83 6.22 36.77
C GLU A 457 0.61 6.66 37.10
N LEU A 458 0.72 7.61 38.04
CA LEU A 458 2.01 8.14 38.46
C LEU A 458 2.24 7.84 39.95
N GLU A 459 3.42 7.32 40.29
CA GLU A 459 3.78 7.05 41.67
C GLU A 459 3.69 8.35 42.51
N LYS A 460 3.02 8.29 43.66
CA LYS A 460 2.80 9.41 44.62
C LYS A 460 1.79 10.47 44.18
N TYR A 461 1.23 10.37 42.98
CA TYR A 461 0.22 11.30 42.49
C TYR A 461 -1.10 10.58 42.18
N LYS A 462 -2.20 11.33 42.22
CA LYS A 462 -3.53 10.88 41.82
C LYS A 462 -3.99 11.76 40.67
N PHE A 463 -4.46 11.15 39.59
CA PHE A 463 -5.12 11.86 38.51
C PHE A 463 -6.37 12.57 39.03
N ASP A 464 -6.49 13.86 38.72
CA ASP A 464 -7.60 14.71 39.15
C ASP A 464 -8.53 15.02 37.98
N SER A 465 -7.98 15.56 36.89
CA SER A 465 -8.77 15.97 35.73
C SER A 465 -7.97 15.98 34.44
N LEU A 466 -8.67 15.83 33.32
CA LEU A 466 -8.14 16.01 31.96
C LEU A 466 -8.88 17.19 31.32
N THR A 467 -8.11 18.12 30.76
CA THR A 467 -8.63 19.31 30.07
C THR A 467 -8.12 19.35 28.64
N GLY A 468 -8.83 20.05 27.75
CA GLY A 468 -8.46 20.21 26.34
C GLY A 468 -8.97 19.12 25.40
N LEU A 469 -9.71 18.13 25.88
CA LEU A 469 -10.39 17.16 25.02
C LEU A 469 -11.46 17.89 24.19
N PRO A 470 -11.46 17.73 22.84
CA PRO A 470 -12.50 18.29 22.01
C PRO A 470 -13.84 17.63 22.33
N VAL A 471 -14.88 18.44 22.48
CA VAL A 471 -16.26 17.99 22.75
C VAL A 471 -17.10 18.32 21.52
N GLY A 472 -17.58 17.30 20.80
CA GLY A 472 -18.39 17.50 19.60
C GLY A 472 -18.54 16.23 18.77
N ALA A 473 -19.53 16.23 17.85
CA ALA A 473 -19.79 15.10 16.96
C ALA A 473 -18.81 15.05 15.76
N ASP A 474 -18.15 16.16 15.45
CA ASP A 474 -17.31 16.32 14.26
C ASP A 474 -15.88 15.74 14.43
N GLY A 475 -15.58 15.18 15.60
CA GLY A 475 -14.27 14.62 15.92
C GLY A 475 -13.15 15.67 15.98
N LEU A 476 -11.92 15.23 15.74
CA LEU A 476 -10.73 16.09 15.79
C LEU A 476 -10.56 16.90 14.50
N THR A 477 -10.68 18.23 14.58
CA THR A 477 -10.64 19.14 13.41
C THR A 477 -9.46 20.11 13.41
N ALA A 478 -8.60 20.06 14.42
CA ALA A 478 -7.40 20.90 14.56
C ALA A 478 -6.39 20.22 15.51
N ASP A 479 -5.13 20.69 15.51
CA ASP A 479 -4.17 20.34 16.55
C ASP A 479 -4.75 20.69 17.95
N VAL A 480 -4.57 19.81 18.92
CA VAL A 480 -5.09 19.99 20.29
C VAL A 480 -4.01 19.79 21.34
N THR A 481 -4.17 20.49 22.46
CA THR A 481 -3.33 20.32 23.65
C THR A 481 -4.18 19.79 24.79
N LEU A 482 -3.81 18.62 25.30
CA LEU A 482 -4.40 17.99 26.47
C LEU A 482 -3.54 18.32 27.69
N THR A 483 -4.19 18.58 28.83
CA THR A 483 -3.50 18.71 30.11
C THR A 483 -4.10 17.74 31.13
N CYS A 484 -3.29 16.77 31.54
CA CYS A 484 -3.56 15.86 32.66
C CYS A 484 -3.11 16.52 33.96
N ASN A 485 -4.07 16.87 34.81
CA ASN A 485 -3.81 17.45 36.12
C ASN A 485 -3.76 16.37 37.19
N TYR A 486 -2.71 16.43 38.01
CA TYR A 486 -2.47 15.49 39.10
C TYR A 486 -2.37 16.21 40.45
N VAL A 487 -2.83 15.56 41.50
CA VAL A 487 -2.68 16.00 42.90
C VAL A 487 -1.86 14.99 43.70
N THR A 488 -1.41 15.33 44.91
CA THR A 488 -0.72 14.38 45.79
C THR A 488 -1.67 13.28 46.23
N GLY A 489 -1.25 12.01 46.08
CA GLY A 489 -2.07 10.84 46.45
C GLY A 489 -2.24 10.61 47.95
N ILE A 490 -1.57 11.39 48.81
CA ILE A 490 -1.63 11.26 50.27
C ILE A 490 -2.42 12.44 50.84
N ALA A 491 -3.54 12.16 51.52
CA ALA A 491 -4.23 13.16 52.31
C ALA A 491 -3.30 13.65 53.45
N PRO A 492 -3.10 14.97 53.64
CA PRO A 492 -2.32 15.45 54.76
C PRO A 492 -3.03 15.07 56.07
N VAL A 493 -2.36 14.30 56.93
CA VAL A 493 -2.80 14.11 58.31
C VAL A 493 -2.65 15.47 58.98
N ARG A 494 -3.77 16.11 59.32
CA ARG A 494 -3.79 17.33 60.14
C ARG A 494 -3.17 17.00 61.50
N THR A 495 -1.94 17.43 61.74
CA THR A 495 -1.36 17.45 63.07
C THR A 495 -2.03 18.58 63.85
N ALA A 496 -2.96 18.21 64.74
CA ALA A 496 -3.38 19.10 65.82
C ALA A 496 -2.22 19.24 66.83
N ASP A 497 -2.03 20.46 67.31
CA ASP A 497 -0.89 20.88 68.13
C ASP A 497 -0.69 20.12 69.45
N SER A 498 0.59 19.95 69.77
CA SER A 498 1.24 19.82 71.08
C SER A 498 0.58 18.94 72.16
N ALA A 499 1.06 17.69 72.30
CA ALA A 499 1.07 16.96 73.57
C ALA A 499 2.38 16.16 73.74
N PRO A 500 2.90 15.99 74.97
CA PRO A 500 4.16 15.29 75.23
C PRO A 500 4.12 13.85 74.71
N SER A 501 5.14 13.50 73.92
CA SER A 501 5.17 12.28 73.12
C SER A 501 5.25 11.02 73.98
N SER A 502 4.18 10.23 73.96
CA SER A 502 4.09 8.93 74.62
C SER A 502 4.32 7.80 73.62
N HIS A 503 4.91 6.70 74.08
CA HIS A 503 5.07 5.48 73.28
C HIS A 503 3.80 4.63 73.37
N TYR A 504 3.39 4.04 72.24
CA TYR A 504 2.25 3.12 72.17
C TYR A 504 2.67 1.79 71.54
N ASP A 505 2.07 0.68 71.96
CA ASP A 505 2.16 -0.57 71.21
C ASP A 505 1.25 -0.54 69.96
N LEU A 506 1.33 -1.58 69.12
CA LEU A 506 0.54 -1.65 67.87
C LEU A 506 -0.97 -1.75 68.11
N SER A 507 -1.40 -2.08 69.33
CA SER A 507 -2.81 -2.09 69.72
C SER A 507 -3.30 -0.72 70.24
N GLY A 508 -2.41 0.29 70.25
CA GLY A 508 -2.73 1.65 70.69
C GLY A 508 -2.66 1.84 72.20
N ARG A 509 -2.15 0.86 72.96
CA ARG A 509 -1.98 0.98 74.42
C ARG A 509 -0.66 1.68 74.73
N ARG A 510 -0.69 2.61 75.69
CA ARG A 510 0.51 3.35 76.13
C ARG A 510 1.49 2.41 76.83
N ILE A 511 2.77 2.52 76.47
CA ILE A 511 3.86 1.71 77.00
C ILE A 511 5.01 2.59 77.49
N ALA A 512 5.87 2.03 78.35
CA ALA A 512 7.05 2.72 78.83
C ALA A 512 8.06 2.93 77.69
N PRO A 513 8.79 4.06 77.63
CA PRO A 513 9.73 4.37 76.56
C PRO A 513 10.82 3.31 76.34
N ASN A 514 11.21 2.61 77.39
CA ASN A 514 12.33 1.66 77.41
C ASN A 514 11.89 0.20 77.31
N ALA A 515 10.61 -0.08 77.04
CA ALA A 515 10.16 -1.44 76.80
C ALA A 515 10.79 -1.95 75.48
N PRO A 516 11.36 -3.16 75.43
CA PRO A 516 11.83 -3.72 74.17
C PRO A 516 10.63 -4.08 73.28
N GLY A 517 10.66 -3.67 72.01
CA GLY A 517 9.59 -3.94 71.06
C GLY A 517 9.38 -2.86 70.01
N LEU A 518 8.36 -3.06 69.15
CA LEU A 518 7.95 -2.11 68.12
C LEU A 518 6.94 -1.11 68.70
N HIS A 519 7.31 0.17 68.74
CA HIS A 519 6.51 1.26 69.31
C HIS A 519 5.99 2.20 68.20
N VAL A 520 4.89 2.90 68.48
CA VAL A 520 4.43 4.06 67.72
C VAL A 520 4.69 5.32 68.53
N LEU A 521 5.52 6.22 68.01
CA LEU A 521 5.88 7.50 68.61
C LEU A 521 5.66 8.61 67.57
N LYS A 522 4.78 9.58 67.88
CA LYS A 522 4.41 10.67 66.96
C LYS A 522 4.00 10.18 65.56
N GLY A 523 3.29 9.05 65.48
CA GLY A 523 2.85 8.45 64.22
C GLY A 523 3.92 7.62 63.49
N SER A 524 5.16 7.61 63.97
CA SER A 524 6.26 6.83 63.40
C SER A 524 6.46 5.52 64.15
N LYS A 525 6.67 4.42 63.41
CA LYS A 525 7.06 3.12 63.99
C LYS A 525 8.55 3.12 64.30
N ILE A 526 8.92 2.79 65.54
CA ILE A 526 10.32 2.69 65.99
C ILE A 526 10.53 1.34 66.70
N ILE A 527 11.71 0.73 66.55
CA ILE A 527 12.07 -0.49 67.29
C ILE A 527 13.00 -0.08 68.42
N VAL A 528 12.58 -0.38 69.65
CA VAL A 528 13.42 -0.25 70.85
C VAL A 528 13.97 -1.63 71.17
N ARG A 529 15.28 -1.77 71.21
CA ARG A 529 15.98 -3.04 71.44
C ARG A 529 16.30 -3.26 72.91
#